data_AF-A0A7T5R5B8-F1
#
_entry.id   AF-A0A7T5R5B8-F1
#
_cell.length_a   1.000
_cell.length_b   1.000
_cell.length_c   1.000
_cell.angle_alpha   90.00
_cell.angle_beta   90.00
_cell.angle_gamma   90.00
#
_symmetry.space_group_name_H-M   'P 1'
#
loop_
_entity.id
_entity.type
_entity.pdbx_description
1 polymer ?
#
loop_
_entity_poly.entity_id
_entity_poly.type
_entity_poly.pdbx_seq_one_letter_code
_entity_poly.pdbx_strand_id
1 'polypeptide(L)'
;MTRSRFIARATAAAGSALFLLLPLVSSAEVALKNPLNFSDIASFVAGAMKVLVMIAIPIITLFVVIAGFKFITAQGNPGELETAKRNFVYVILGALLIMGAWVLATLIAGTVRQLTG
;
A
#
# COMPACT_ATOMS: atom_id res chain seq x y z
N MET A 1 60.07 -1.52 49.65
CA MET A 1 60.02 -2.08 48.27
C MET A 1 59.17 -3.33 48.34
N THR A 2 57.94 -3.43 47.83
CA THR A 2 57.61 -3.64 46.40
C THR A 2 56.07 -3.49 46.22
N ARG A 3 55.58 -2.28 45.88
CA ARG A 3 54.16 -2.02 45.54
C ARG A 3 53.98 -1.90 44.02
N SER A 4 54.12 -2.98 43.25
CA SER A 4 53.90 -2.88 41.78
C SER A 4 53.29 -4.09 41.07
N ARG A 5 52.83 -5.14 41.78
CA ARG A 5 52.28 -6.35 41.12
C ARG A 5 50.74 -6.42 41.03
N PHE A 6 50.02 -5.41 41.52
CA PHE A 6 48.54 -5.43 41.49
C PHE A 6 47.92 -4.83 40.22
N ILE A 7 48.66 -4.02 39.46
CA ILE A 7 48.10 -3.33 38.29
C ILE A 7 48.02 -4.28 37.07
N ALA A 8 48.86 -5.33 37.02
CA ALA A 8 48.93 -6.25 35.89
C ALA A 8 47.85 -7.35 35.87
N ARG A 9 47.08 -7.55 36.96
CA ARG A 9 45.96 -8.51 36.99
C ARG A 9 44.57 -7.87 36.86
N ALA A 10 44.47 -6.55 36.99
CA ALA A 10 43.19 -5.84 36.92
C ALA A 10 42.78 -5.47 35.48
N THR A 11 43.73 -5.35 34.54
CA THR A 11 43.43 -5.05 33.13
C THR A 11 42.98 -6.29 32.33
N ALA A 12 43.21 -7.51 32.84
CA ALA A 12 42.74 -8.74 32.20
C ALA A 12 41.23 -9.02 32.39
N ALA A 13 40.63 -8.47 33.47
CA ALA A 13 39.20 -8.58 33.75
C ALA A 13 38.39 -7.40 33.17
N ALA A 14 39.02 -6.25 32.95
CA ALA A 14 38.39 -5.08 32.33
C ALA A 14 38.18 -5.24 30.81
N GLY A 15 39.03 -6.02 30.13
CA GLY A 15 38.86 -6.34 28.70
C GLY A 15 37.73 -7.34 28.42
N SER A 16 37.46 -8.26 29.35
CA SER A 16 36.51 -9.37 29.18
C SER A 16 35.11 -9.07 29.72
N ALA A 17 34.96 -8.20 30.73
CA ALA A 17 33.66 -7.71 31.18
C ALA A 17 33.03 -6.72 30.18
N LEU A 18 33.85 -5.93 29.48
CA LEU A 18 33.38 -5.02 28.43
C LEU A 18 32.96 -5.79 27.17
N PHE A 19 33.56 -6.95 26.89
CA PHE A 19 33.23 -7.79 25.74
C PHE A 19 31.94 -8.63 25.93
N LEU A 20 31.58 -8.95 27.18
CA LEU A 20 30.34 -9.66 27.52
C LEU A 20 29.10 -8.75 27.60
N LEU A 21 29.27 -7.42 27.64
CA LEU A 21 28.18 -6.43 27.61
C LEU A 21 27.90 -5.88 26.19
N LEU A 22 28.78 -6.15 25.22
CA LEU A 22 28.59 -5.75 23.82
C LEU A 22 27.41 -6.41 23.07
N PRO A 23 26.87 -7.62 23.41
CA PRO A 23 25.74 -8.13 22.65
C PRO A 23 24.43 -7.41 23.02
N LEU A 24 24.39 -6.57 24.06
CA LEU A 24 23.21 -5.75 24.38
C LEU A 24 23.07 -4.49 23.52
N VAL A 25 24.10 -4.09 22.78
CA VAL A 25 24.06 -2.91 21.88
C VAL A 25 23.81 -3.33 20.42
N SER A 26 23.78 -4.63 20.12
CA SER A 26 23.54 -5.16 18.77
C SER A 26 22.05 -5.31 18.40
N SER A 27 21.14 -4.67 19.14
CA SER A 27 19.73 -4.51 18.76
C SER A 27 19.39 -3.03 18.56
N ALA A 28 20.33 -2.25 18.04
CA ALA A 28 19.93 -1.12 17.20
C ALA A 28 19.54 -1.71 15.84
N GLU A 29 18.33 -2.30 15.79
CA GLU A 29 17.59 -2.38 14.55
C GLU A 29 17.42 -0.93 14.11
N VAL A 30 18.36 -0.44 13.28
CA VAL A 30 18.14 0.74 12.47
C VAL A 30 17.08 0.31 11.47
N ALA A 31 15.85 0.23 11.97
CA ALA A 31 14.67 0.19 11.15
C ALA A 31 14.78 1.44 10.30
N LEU A 32 15.12 1.28 9.03
CA LEU A 32 14.91 2.31 8.04
C LEU A 32 13.42 2.65 8.18
N LYS A 33 13.13 3.77 8.86
CA LYS A 33 11.78 4.26 9.08
C LYS A 33 11.27 4.59 7.69
N ASN A 34 10.68 3.60 7.04
CA ASN A 34 10.17 3.72 5.69
C ASN A 34 9.14 4.86 5.75
N PRO A 35 9.37 6.01 5.13
CA PRO A 35 8.41 7.12 5.16
C PRO A 35 7.09 6.75 4.47
N LEU A 36 7.03 5.56 3.83
CA LEU A 36 5.86 4.97 3.23
C LEU A 36 5.19 3.87 4.10
N ASN A 37 5.72 3.51 5.28
CA ASN A 37 5.13 2.50 6.21
C ASN A 37 4.67 1.17 5.56
N PHE A 38 5.29 0.75 4.46
CA PHE A 38 5.01 -0.55 3.83
C PHE A 38 6.18 -1.49 4.13
N SER A 39 5.90 -2.58 4.85
CA SER A 39 6.87 -3.63 5.21
C SER A 39 7.06 -4.67 4.10
N ASP A 40 6.05 -4.79 3.21
CA ASP A 40 5.98 -5.79 2.15
C ASP A 40 5.49 -5.18 0.83
N ILE A 41 5.94 -5.73 -0.31
CA ILE A 41 5.45 -5.32 -1.65
C ILE A 41 3.92 -5.42 -1.73
N ALA A 42 3.33 -6.44 -1.09
CA ALA A 42 1.88 -6.61 -1.00
C ALA A 42 1.18 -5.45 -0.26
N SER A 43 1.78 -4.96 0.84
CA SER A 43 1.25 -3.83 1.61
C SER A 43 1.32 -2.52 0.81
N PHE A 44 2.39 -2.32 0.03
CA PHE A 44 2.53 -1.19 -0.88
C PHE A 44 1.45 -1.21 -1.97
N VAL A 45 1.21 -2.36 -2.60
CA VAL A 45 0.17 -2.52 -3.63
C VAL A 45 -1.23 -2.27 -3.04
N ALA A 46 -1.50 -2.76 -1.83
CA ALA A 46 -2.77 -2.50 -1.14
C ALA A 46 -2.96 -1.00 -0.83
N GLY A 47 -1.89 -0.32 -0.39
CA GLY A 47 -1.89 1.13 -0.19
C GLY A 47 -2.14 1.91 -1.48
N ALA A 48 -1.47 1.53 -2.57
CA ALA A 48 -1.65 2.14 -3.88
C ALA A 48 -3.08 1.96 -4.42
N MET A 49 -3.66 0.76 -4.28
CA MET A 49 -5.06 0.51 -4.62
C MET A 49 -6.02 1.37 -3.82
N LYS A 50 -5.76 1.57 -2.51
CA LYS A 50 -6.61 2.43 -1.67
C LYS A 50 -6.60 3.88 -2.15
N VAL A 51 -5.43 4.42 -2.50
CA VAL A 51 -5.30 5.78 -3.05
C VAL A 51 -6.01 5.88 -4.40
N LEU A 52 -5.85 4.88 -5.26
CA LEU A 52 -6.54 4.82 -6.56
C LEU A 52 -8.07 4.89 -6.38
N VAL A 53 -8.63 4.07 -5.48
CA VAL A 53 -10.08 4.05 -5.22
C VAL A 53 -10.57 5.37 -4.66
N MET A 54 -9.81 6.02 -3.77
CA MET A 54 -10.15 7.32 -3.20
C MET A 54 -10.29 8.40 -4.28
N ILE A 55 -9.46 8.37 -5.32
CA ILE A 55 -9.51 9.30 -6.45
C ILE A 55 -10.54 8.86 -7.49
N ALA A 56 -10.76 7.55 -7.66
CA ALA A 56 -11.68 7.02 -8.65
C ALA A 56 -13.15 7.39 -8.38
N ILE A 57 -13.59 7.38 -7.11
CA ILE A 57 -14.98 7.70 -6.75
C ILE A 57 -15.42 9.08 -7.27
N PRO A 58 -14.75 10.20 -6.96
CA PRO A 58 -15.16 11.51 -7.45
C PRO A 58 -15.09 11.62 -8.98
N ILE A 59 -14.12 10.96 -9.62
CA ILE A 59 -14.00 10.93 -11.09
C ILE A 59 -15.21 10.25 -11.73
N ILE A 60 -15.62 9.09 -11.22
CA ILE A 60 -16.79 8.37 -11.73
C ILE A 60 -18.04 9.23 -11.56
N THR A 61 -18.23 9.85 -10.40
CA THR A 61 -19.37 10.75 -10.15
C THR A 61 -19.39 11.88 -11.17
N LEU A 62 -18.24 12.50 -11.47
CA LEU A 62 -18.14 13.56 -12.47
C LEU A 62 -18.56 13.06 -13.87
N PHE A 63 -18.07 11.89 -14.28
CA PHE A 63 -18.42 11.30 -15.57
C PHE A 63 -19.89 10.93 -15.70
N VAL A 64 -20.52 10.44 -14.62
CA VAL A 64 -21.97 10.15 -14.61
C VAL A 64 -22.77 11.45 -14.81
N VAL A 65 -22.39 12.53 -14.13
CA VAL A 65 -23.07 13.83 -14.27
C VAL A 65 -22.91 14.38 -15.69
N ILE A 66 -21.70 14.35 -16.26
CA ILE A 66 -21.45 14.83 -17.63
C ILE A 66 -22.22 13.99 -18.66
N ALA A 67 -22.24 12.66 -18.50
CA ALA A 67 -23.01 11.78 -19.38
C ALA A 67 -24.53 12.07 -19.28
N GLY A 68 -25.03 12.33 -18.07
CA GLY A 68 -26.42 12.73 -17.84
C GLY A 68 -26.77 14.04 -18.54
N PHE A 69 -25.92 15.07 -18.41
CA PHE A 69 -26.12 16.33 -19.13
C PHE A 69 -26.12 16.15 -20.64
N LYS A 70 -25.24 15.28 -21.17
CA LYS A 70 -25.17 15.01 -22.61
C LYS A 70 -26.46 14.41 -23.17
N PHE A 71 -27.17 13.59 -22.39
CA PHE A 71 -28.50 13.09 -22.78
C PHE A 71 -29.55 14.19 -22.80
N ILE A 72 -29.52 15.11 -21.84
CA ILE A 72 -30.47 16.22 -21.76
C ILE A 72 -30.25 17.20 -22.92
N THR A 73 -28.98 17.53 -23.23
CA THR A 73 -28.63 18.46 -24.31
C THR A 73 -28.90 17.89 -25.70
N ALA A 74 -28.96 16.57 -25.87
CA ALA A 74 -29.24 15.95 -27.17
C ALA A 74 -30.65 16.27 -27.69
N GLN A 75 -31.60 16.65 -26.82
CA GLN A 75 -32.94 17.15 -27.16
C GLN A 75 -33.72 16.31 -28.20
N GLY A 76 -33.41 15.01 -28.33
CA GLY A 76 -34.02 14.12 -29.31
C GLY A 76 -33.39 14.10 -30.71
N ASN A 77 -32.30 14.83 -30.95
CA ASN A 77 -31.50 14.68 -32.17
C ASN A 77 -30.85 13.28 -32.18
N PRO A 78 -31.14 12.42 -33.18
CA PRO A 78 -30.67 11.04 -33.20
C PRO A 78 -29.14 10.90 -33.16
N GLY A 79 -28.39 11.82 -33.78
CA GLY A 79 -26.92 11.75 -33.80
C GLY A 79 -26.28 12.03 -32.44
N GLU A 80 -26.74 13.07 -31.75
CA GLU A 80 -26.27 13.41 -30.40
C GLU A 80 -26.73 12.37 -29.37
N LEU A 81 -27.92 11.79 -29.57
CA LEU A 81 -28.45 10.74 -28.69
C LEU A 81 -27.62 9.45 -28.77
N GLU A 82 -27.22 9.04 -29.97
CA GLU A 82 -26.33 7.88 -30.15
C GLU A 82 -24.97 8.12 -29.51
N THR A 83 -24.44 9.34 -29.65
CA THR A 83 -23.18 9.74 -29.04
C THR A 83 -23.28 9.77 -27.50
N ALA A 84 -24.37 10.29 -26.95
CA ALA A 84 -24.65 10.27 -25.51
C ALA A 84 -24.75 8.84 -24.97
N LYS A 85 -25.43 7.95 -25.71
CA LYS A 85 -25.55 6.52 -25.36
C LYS A 85 -24.19 5.83 -25.34
N ARG A 86 -23.35 6.03 -26.36
CA ARG A 86 -21.98 5.49 -26.37
C ARG A 86 -21.17 5.98 -25.18
N ASN A 87 -21.26 7.28 -24.88
CA ASN A 87 -20.54 7.86 -23.75
C ASN A 87 -20.99 7.25 -22.42
N PHE A 88 -22.29 7.07 -22.24
CA PHE A 88 -22.85 6.44 -21.04
C PHE A 88 -22.43 4.99 -20.87
N VAL A 89 -22.36 4.22 -21.96
CA VAL A 89 -21.83 2.84 -21.93
C VAL A 89 -20.39 2.84 -21.43
N TYR A 90 -19.54 3.77 -21.86
CA TYR A 90 -18.16 3.86 -21.33
C TYR A 90 -18.13 4.18 -19.84
N VAL A 91 -19.01 5.06 -19.35
CA VAL A 91 -19.13 5.35 -17.92
C VAL A 91 -19.53 4.10 -17.13
N ILE A 92 -20.52 3.35 -17.63
CA ILE A 92 -20.94 2.08 -17.01
C ILE A 92 -19.80 1.06 -17.01
N LEU A 93 -19.10 0.92 -18.13
CA LEU A 93 -17.97 -0.02 -18.22
C LEU A 93 -16.85 0.33 -17.24
N GLY A 94 -16.54 1.63 -17.06
CA GLY A 94 -15.58 2.07 -16.05
C GLY A 94 -16.01 1.74 -14.62
N ALA A 95 -17.27 2.01 -14.28
CA ALA A 95 -17.81 1.67 -12.96
C ALA A 95 -17.84 0.15 -12.72
N LEU A 96 -18.26 -0.63 -13.72
CA LEU A 96 -18.30 -2.08 -13.67
C LEU A 96 -16.90 -2.68 -13.54
N LEU A 97 -15.90 -2.12 -14.22
CA LEU A 97 -14.51 -2.60 -14.15
C LEU A 97 -13.93 -2.44 -12.74
N ILE A 98 -14.21 -1.32 -12.06
CA ILE A 98 -13.72 -1.07 -10.70
C ILE A 98 -14.40 -2.00 -9.70
N MET A 99 -15.73 -2.15 -9.79
CA MET A 99 -16.47 -3.09 -8.95
C MET A 99 -16.07 -4.54 -9.22
N GLY A 100 -15.92 -4.90 -10.50
CA GLY A 100 -15.52 -6.24 -10.95
C GLY A 100 -14.10 -6.62 -10.52
N ALA A 101 -13.15 -5.67 -10.57
CA ALA A 101 -11.79 -5.91 -10.09
C ALA A 101 -11.78 -6.28 -8.60
N TRP A 102 -12.59 -5.61 -7.77
CA TRP A 102 -12.68 -5.94 -6.35
C TRP A 102 -13.28 -7.33 -6.11
N VAL A 103 -14.38 -7.66 -6.80
CA VAL A 103 -15.00 -8.99 -6.70
C VAL A 103 -13.99 -10.08 -7.10
N LEU A 104 -13.34 -9.95 -8.26
CA LEU A 104 -12.35 -10.93 -8.70
C LEU A 104 -11.17 -11.05 -7.73
N ALA A 105 -10.66 -9.93 -7.20
CA ALA A 105 -9.59 -9.94 -6.21
C ALA A 105 -9.98 -10.68 -4.93
N THR A 106 -11.19 -10.45 -4.42
CA THR A 106 -11.69 -11.14 -3.21
C THR A 106 -11.89 -12.64 -3.45
N LEU A 107 -12.37 -13.04 -4.63
CA LEU A 107 -12.51 -14.45 -5.00
C LEU A 107 -11.15 -15.15 -5.05
N ILE A 108 -10.17 -14.56 -5.74
CA ILE A 108 -8.82 -15.12 -5.84
C ILE A 108 -8.17 -15.18 -4.45
N ALA A 109 -8.26 -14.11 -3.66
CA ALA A 109 -7.71 -14.09 -2.30
C ALA A 109 -8.37 -15.13 -1.39
N GLY A 110 -9.68 -15.36 -1.55
CA GLY A 110 -10.41 -16.41 -0.85
C GLY A 110 -9.90 -17.80 -1.20
N THR A 111 -9.73 -18.10 -2.50
CA THR A 111 -9.18 -19.37 -2.97
C THR A 111 -7.74 -19.58 -2.51
N VAL A 112 -6.88 -18.55 -2.58
CA VAL A 112 -5.49 -18.63 -2.12
C VAL A 112 -5.43 -18.91 -0.62
N ARG A 113 -6.25 -18.23 0.20
CA ARG A 113 -6.32 -18.50 1.64
C ARG A 113 -6.74 -19.94 1.95
N GLN A 114 -7.73 -20.47 1.23
CA GLN A 114 -8.15 -21.86 1.40
C GLN A 114 -7.04 -22.87 1.09
N LEU A 115 -6.15 -22.57 0.15
CA LEU A 115 -5.04 -23.45 -0.23
C LEU A 115 -3.81 -23.27 0.66
N THR A 116 -3.63 -22.10 1.28
CA THR A 116 -2.42 -21.76 2.04
C THR A 116 -2.56 -22.01 3.55
N GLY A 117 -3.80 -22.15 4.07
CA GLY A 117 -4.06 -22.41 5.50
C GLY A 117 -3.93 -21.17 6.36
#